data_AF-A0A7C7MQZ7-F1
#
_entry.id   AF-A0A7C7MQZ7-F1
#
_cell.length_a   1.000
_cell.length_b   1.000
_cell.length_c   1.000
_cell.angle_alpha   90.00
_cell.angle_beta   90.00
_cell.angle_gamma   90.00
#
_symmetry.space_group_name_H-M   'P 1'
#
loop_
_entity.id
_entity.type
_entity.pdbx_description
1 polymer ?
#
loop_
_entity_poly.entity_id
_entity_poly.type
_entity_poly.pdbx_seq_one_letter_code
_entity_poly.pdbx_strand_id
1 'polypeptide(L)'
;QPEEIELRSRRSMGQVAYALEEDLLETSQDREELIRLVSIVSFKRMDQVFLWTKTKAKQTERIQLILDELTRILRDAALIKIDPEARGVINKDLTEQLKILALQKSTPALLTMFETVQNTKVAIKSNANSQLALENMLIDFCEAA
;
A
#
# COMPACT_ATOMS: atom_id res chain seq x y z
N GLN A 1 2.16 -0.69 25.47
CA GLN A 1 0.79 -0.96 26.04
C GLN A 1 0.30 -2.33 25.57
N PRO A 2 -0.71 -2.98 26.18
CA PRO A 2 -1.18 -4.33 25.80
C PRO A 2 -1.56 -4.46 24.31
N GLU A 3 -2.16 -3.42 23.73
CA GLU A 3 -2.55 -3.35 22.31
C GLU A 3 -1.34 -3.44 21.37
N GLU A 4 -0.21 -2.86 21.76
CA GLU A 4 1.04 -2.86 21.00
C GLU A 4 1.66 -4.28 20.95
N ILE A 5 1.51 -5.04 22.02
CA ILE A 5 1.99 -6.43 22.11
C ILE A 5 1.11 -7.36 21.25
N GLU A 6 -0.20 -7.13 21.21
CA GLU A 6 -1.12 -7.86 20.33
C GLU A 6 -0.87 -7.54 18.86
N LEU A 7 -0.68 -6.26 18.51
CA LEU A 7 -0.33 -5.82 17.16
C LEU A 7 1.00 -6.43 16.69
N ARG A 8 2.01 -6.44 17.56
CA ARG A 8 3.32 -7.10 17.32
C ARG A 8 3.15 -8.59 17.07
N SER A 9 2.35 -9.29 17.89
CA SER A 9 2.09 -10.72 17.74
C SER A 9 1.43 -11.05 16.40
N ARG A 10 0.44 -10.26 15.99
CA ARG A 10 -0.22 -10.39 14.67
C ARG A 10 0.74 -10.11 13.51
N ARG A 11 1.59 -9.09 13.62
CA ARG A 11 2.52 -8.68 12.55
C ARG A 11 3.74 -9.57 12.39
N SER A 12 4.24 -10.16 13.47
CA SER A 12 5.54 -10.83 13.43
C SER A 12 5.50 -12.19 12.73
N MET A 13 4.33 -12.86 12.64
CA MET A 13 4.20 -14.22 12.09
C MET A 13 5.28 -15.21 12.62
N GLY A 14 5.85 -14.99 13.81
CA GLY A 14 6.97 -15.76 14.39
C GLY A 14 8.40 -15.28 14.03
N GLN A 15 8.56 -14.24 13.21
CA GLN A 15 9.85 -13.63 12.86
C GLN A 15 10.14 -12.40 13.72
N VAL A 16 11.13 -12.53 14.61
CA VAL A 16 11.53 -11.52 15.61
C VAL A 16 11.96 -10.19 14.98
N ALA A 17 12.49 -10.20 13.75
CA ALA A 17 12.96 -8.99 13.07
C ALA A 17 11.84 -7.97 12.79
N TYR A 18 10.65 -8.43 12.37
CA TYR A 18 9.48 -7.56 12.14
C TYR A 18 8.80 -7.09 13.43
N ALA A 19 9.07 -7.77 14.56
CA ALA A 19 8.54 -7.40 15.88
C ALA A 19 9.25 -6.19 16.52
N LEU A 20 10.43 -5.83 15.98
CA LEU A 20 11.36 -4.85 16.53
C LEU A 20 11.44 -3.55 15.72
N GLU A 21 10.70 -3.42 14.60
CA GLU A 21 10.61 -2.15 13.89
C GLU A 21 10.03 -1.07 14.82
N GLU A 22 10.80 -0.02 15.09
CA GLU A 22 10.55 0.99 16.13
C GLU A 22 9.24 1.79 15.95
N ASP A 23 8.57 1.67 14.80
CA ASP A 23 7.43 2.49 14.43
C ASP A 23 6.22 1.68 13.93
N LEU A 24 5.86 0.69 14.76
CA LEU A 24 4.84 -0.31 14.49
C LEU A 24 3.43 0.28 14.27
N LEU A 25 3.09 1.35 14.98
CA LEU A 25 1.82 2.06 14.90
C LEU A 25 1.73 2.92 13.65
N GLU A 26 2.77 3.70 13.34
CA GLU A 26 2.79 4.53 12.12
C GLU A 26 2.74 3.65 10.87
N THR A 27 3.49 2.54 10.85
CA THR A 27 3.41 1.55 9.76
C THR A 27 2.02 0.92 9.62
N SER A 28 1.28 0.74 10.73
CA SER A 28 -0.08 0.20 10.67
C SER A 28 -1.08 1.23 10.14
N GLN A 29 -0.96 2.49 10.56
CA GLN A 29 -1.78 3.59 10.06
C GLN A 29 -1.53 3.84 8.57
N ASP A 30 -0.27 3.74 8.14
CA ASP A 30 0.12 3.83 6.73
C ASP A 30 -0.59 2.76 5.89
N ARG A 31 -0.68 1.51 6.34
CA ARG A 31 -1.34 0.42 5.58
C ARG A 31 -2.84 0.67 5.36
N GLU A 32 -3.56 1.09 6.39
CA GLU A 32 -4.98 1.42 6.23
C GLU A 32 -5.20 2.67 5.37
N GLU A 33 -4.33 3.67 5.50
CA GLU A 33 -4.34 4.85 4.63
C GLU A 33 -4.12 4.46 3.17
N LEU A 34 -3.18 3.56 2.90
CA LEU A 34 -2.89 3.04 1.55
C LEU A 34 -4.08 2.26 0.98
N ILE A 35 -4.72 1.38 1.75
CA ILE A 35 -5.94 0.68 1.29
C ILE A 35 -7.02 1.70 0.92
N ARG A 36 -7.27 2.69 1.80
CA ARG A 36 -8.24 3.76 1.52
C ARG A 36 -7.89 4.52 0.25
N LEU A 37 -6.62 4.89 0.05
CA LEU A 37 -6.13 5.58 -1.14
C LEU A 37 -6.47 4.80 -2.42
N VAL A 38 -6.14 3.50 -2.48
CA VAL A 38 -6.44 2.66 -3.64
C VAL A 38 -7.95 2.51 -3.87
N SER A 39 -8.75 2.46 -2.79
CA SER A 39 -10.21 2.42 -2.91
C SER A 39 -10.80 3.70 -3.51
N ILE A 40 -10.25 4.88 -3.20
CA ILE A 40 -10.82 6.18 -3.65
C ILE A 40 -10.21 6.72 -4.93
N VAL A 41 -9.07 6.18 -5.38
CA VAL A 41 -8.32 6.70 -6.53
C VAL A 41 -9.20 6.68 -7.79
N SER A 42 -9.40 7.87 -8.35
CA SER A 42 -10.17 8.11 -9.56
C SER A 42 -9.93 9.55 -10.02
N PHE A 43 -10.13 9.82 -11.32
CA PHE A 43 -10.01 11.18 -11.86
C PHE A 43 -10.95 12.21 -11.18
N LYS A 44 -12.04 11.75 -10.55
CA LYS A 44 -12.99 12.62 -9.82
C LYS A 44 -12.46 13.09 -8.46
N ARG A 45 -11.37 12.50 -7.96
CA ARG A 45 -10.82 12.72 -6.61
C ARG A 45 -9.32 13.06 -6.65
N MET A 46 -8.89 13.72 -7.73
CA MET A 46 -7.49 14.15 -7.89
C MET A 46 -7.01 15.11 -6.80
N ASP A 47 -7.90 15.89 -6.20
CA ASP A 47 -7.61 16.74 -5.03
C ASP A 47 -7.02 15.92 -3.86
N GLN A 48 -7.55 14.72 -3.61
CA GLN A 48 -7.09 13.85 -2.54
C GLN A 48 -5.79 13.14 -2.88
N VAL A 49 -5.59 12.84 -4.17
CA VAL A 49 -4.33 12.33 -4.71
C VAL A 49 -3.20 13.34 -4.45
N PHE A 50 -3.37 14.61 -4.83
CA PHE A 50 -2.33 15.63 -4.63
C PHE A 50 -2.06 15.96 -3.16
N LEU A 51 -3.08 15.89 -2.31
CA LEU A 51 -2.88 16.10 -0.87
C LEU A 51 -2.03 14.98 -0.26
N TRP A 52 -2.26 13.73 -0.68
CA TRP A 52 -1.50 12.57 -0.24
C TRP A 52 -0.03 12.68 -0.68
N THR A 53 0.22 12.97 -1.97
CA THR A 53 1.59 13.07 -2.49
C THR A 53 2.38 14.17 -1.79
N LYS A 54 1.78 15.34 -1.58
CA LYS A 54 2.43 16.47 -0.88
C LYS A 54 2.79 16.14 0.56
N THR A 55 2.02 15.26 1.21
CA THR A 55 2.27 14.82 2.58
C THR A 55 3.41 13.81 2.63
N LYS A 56 3.33 12.74 1.82
CA LYS A 56 4.31 11.65 1.84
C LYS A 56 5.63 11.96 1.13
N ALA A 57 5.65 12.84 0.13
CA ALA A 57 6.88 13.26 -0.55
C ALA A 57 7.87 14.01 0.36
N LYS A 58 7.42 14.52 1.51
CA LYS A 58 8.28 15.12 2.53
C LYS A 58 9.02 14.08 3.38
N GLN A 59 8.60 12.83 3.34
CA GLN A 59 9.16 11.70 4.08
C GLN A 59 10.03 10.84 3.16
N THR A 60 10.99 11.46 2.47
CA THR A 60 11.81 10.80 1.44
C THR A 60 12.56 9.57 1.95
N GLU A 61 12.96 9.56 3.23
CA GLU A 61 13.64 8.43 3.86
C GLU A 61 12.71 7.20 4.03
N ARG A 62 11.40 7.42 4.16
CA ARG A 62 10.40 6.35 4.37
C ARG A 62 9.65 5.96 3.12
N ILE A 63 9.76 6.73 2.03
CA ILE A 63 8.90 6.52 0.86
C ILE A 63 9.06 5.12 0.25
N GLN A 64 10.26 4.55 0.30
CA GLN A 64 10.49 3.18 -0.19
C GLN A 64 9.73 2.14 0.64
N LEU A 65 9.69 2.30 1.97
CA LEU A 65 8.94 1.42 2.87
C LEU A 65 7.43 1.52 2.61
N ILE A 66 6.93 2.75 2.42
CA ILE A 66 5.52 3.00 2.10
C ILE A 66 5.14 2.31 0.77
N LEU A 67 5.99 2.42 -0.24
CA LEU A 67 5.76 1.77 -1.53
C LEU A 67 5.89 0.23 -1.45
N ASP A 68 6.73 -0.29 -0.56
CA ASP A 68 6.80 -1.73 -0.26
C ASP A 68 5.53 -2.25 0.42
N GLU A 69 4.94 -1.48 1.33
CA GLU A 69 3.62 -1.80 1.90
C GLU A 69 2.51 -1.76 0.85
N LEU A 70 2.48 -0.72 0.01
CA LEU A 70 1.50 -0.61 -1.08
C LEU A 70 1.61 -1.78 -2.07
N THR A 71 2.83 -2.20 -2.39
CA THR A 71 3.11 -3.39 -3.21
C THR A 71 2.47 -4.65 -2.61
N ARG A 72 2.66 -4.87 -1.31
CA ARG A 72 2.12 -6.05 -0.60
C ARG A 72 0.59 -6.01 -0.52
N ILE A 73 0.01 -4.83 -0.30
CA ILE A 73 -1.45 -4.62 -0.30
C ILE A 73 -2.05 -4.97 -1.67
N LEU A 74 -1.48 -4.45 -2.76
CA LEU A 74 -1.97 -4.70 -4.12
C LEU A 74 -1.83 -6.19 -4.50
N ARG A 75 -0.72 -6.83 -4.12
CA ARG A 75 -0.52 -8.29 -4.30
C ARG A 75 -1.60 -9.08 -3.57
N ASP A 76 -1.83 -8.81 -2.29
CA ASP A 76 -2.78 -9.55 -1.48
C ASP A 76 -4.23 -9.34 -1.98
N ALA A 77 -4.59 -8.12 -2.39
CA ALA A 77 -5.88 -7.84 -3.00
C ALA A 77 -6.07 -8.62 -4.32
N ALA A 78 -5.05 -8.65 -5.18
CA ALA A 78 -5.09 -9.43 -6.42
C ALA A 78 -5.19 -10.93 -6.15
N LEU A 79 -4.48 -11.43 -5.14
CA LEU A 79 -4.51 -12.83 -4.74
C LEU A 79 -5.91 -13.23 -4.23
N ILE A 80 -6.50 -12.42 -3.33
CA ILE A 80 -7.88 -12.63 -2.83
C ILE A 80 -8.91 -12.58 -3.97
N LYS A 81 -8.71 -11.70 -4.96
CA LYS A 81 -9.59 -11.59 -6.12
C LYS A 81 -9.61 -12.86 -6.98
N ILE A 82 -8.47 -13.54 -7.09
CA ILE A 82 -8.30 -14.76 -7.90
C ILE A 82 -8.71 -16.01 -7.10
N ASP A 83 -8.30 -16.07 -5.84
CA ASP A 83 -8.59 -17.17 -4.91
C ASP A 83 -8.94 -16.59 -3.52
N PRO A 84 -10.25 -16.51 -3.18
CA PRO A 84 -10.70 -15.97 -1.90
C PRO A 84 -10.17 -16.71 -0.66
N GLU A 85 -9.77 -17.97 -0.81
CA GLU A 85 -9.24 -18.83 0.28
C GLU A 85 -7.71 -18.92 0.25
N ALA A 86 -7.05 -18.04 -0.51
CA ALA A 86 -5.62 -18.05 -0.69
C ALA A 86 -4.87 -17.92 0.64
N ARG A 87 -4.14 -18.98 1.01
CA ARG A 87 -3.32 -19.03 2.24
C ARG A 87 -2.08 -18.13 2.19
N GLY A 88 -1.77 -17.54 1.03
CA GLY A 88 -0.58 -16.73 0.76
C GLY A 88 -0.70 -15.23 1.06
N VAL A 89 -1.85 -14.79 1.60
CA VAL A 89 -2.08 -13.40 2.02
C VAL A 89 -1.13 -13.04 3.18
N ILE A 90 -0.38 -11.95 3.01
CA ILE A 90 0.59 -11.45 4.01
C ILE A 90 -0.13 -10.61 5.06
N ASN A 91 -0.98 -9.68 4.64
CA ASN A 91 -1.70 -8.72 5.49
C ASN A 91 -2.97 -9.33 6.09
N LYS A 92 -2.79 -10.43 6.84
CA LYS A 92 -3.91 -11.21 7.40
C LYS A 92 -4.80 -10.39 8.33
N ASP A 93 -4.23 -9.43 9.04
CA ASP A 93 -4.93 -8.50 9.92
C ASP A 93 -5.87 -7.55 9.18
N LEU A 94 -5.67 -7.34 7.87
CA LEU A 94 -6.46 -6.45 7.01
C LEU A 94 -7.30 -7.21 5.97
N THR A 95 -7.44 -8.55 6.11
CA THR A 95 -8.11 -9.41 5.12
C THR A 95 -9.49 -8.91 4.73
N GLU A 96 -10.32 -8.47 5.68
CA GLU A 96 -11.67 -8.00 5.37
C GLU A 96 -11.66 -6.69 4.56
N GLN A 97 -10.73 -5.77 4.85
CA GLN A 97 -10.57 -4.55 4.06
C GLN A 97 -10.05 -4.88 2.65
N LEU A 98 -9.14 -5.85 2.54
CA LEU A 98 -8.59 -6.31 1.27
C LEU A 98 -9.63 -7.04 0.41
N LYS A 99 -10.55 -7.80 1.01
CA LYS A 99 -11.71 -8.39 0.31
C LYS A 99 -12.60 -7.31 -0.31
N ILE A 100 -12.88 -6.23 0.43
CA ILE A 100 -13.65 -5.09 -0.09
C ILE A 100 -12.90 -4.43 -1.26
N LEU A 101 -11.60 -4.17 -1.11
CA LEU A 101 -10.78 -3.59 -2.18
C LEU A 101 -10.75 -4.50 -3.43
N ALA A 102 -10.58 -5.81 -3.22
CA ALA A 102 -10.61 -6.80 -4.28
C ALA A 102 -11.96 -6.79 -5.00
N LEU A 103 -13.09 -6.63 -4.31
CA LEU A 103 -14.40 -6.51 -4.96
C LEU A 103 -14.52 -5.22 -5.80
N GLN A 104 -13.97 -4.11 -5.32
CA GLN A 104 -14.05 -2.79 -5.98
C GLN A 104 -13.21 -2.69 -7.26
N LYS A 105 -12.09 -3.42 -7.35
CA LYS A 105 -11.14 -3.31 -8.46
C LYS A 105 -11.12 -4.57 -9.32
N SER A 106 -10.84 -4.41 -10.61
CA SER A 106 -10.63 -5.53 -11.51
C SER A 106 -9.23 -6.12 -11.29
N THR A 107 -9.03 -7.40 -11.62
CA THR A 107 -7.69 -8.02 -11.54
C THR A 107 -6.66 -7.28 -12.42
N PRO A 108 -6.96 -6.91 -13.69
CA PRO A 108 -6.04 -6.11 -14.49
C PRO A 108 -5.67 -4.78 -13.83
N ALA A 109 -6.65 -4.07 -13.25
CA ALA A 109 -6.39 -2.80 -12.55
C ALA A 109 -5.40 -2.98 -11.38
N LEU A 110 -5.61 -4.01 -10.55
CA LEU A 110 -4.73 -4.30 -9.41
C LEU A 110 -3.30 -4.64 -9.87
N LEU A 111 -3.15 -5.38 -10.97
CA LEU A 111 -1.84 -5.72 -11.54
C LEU A 111 -1.15 -4.50 -12.15
N THR A 112 -1.86 -3.66 -12.91
CA THR A 112 -1.32 -2.40 -13.44
C THR A 112 -0.86 -1.50 -12.31
N MET A 113 -1.69 -1.30 -11.28
CA MET A 113 -1.30 -0.52 -10.10
C MET A 113 -0.04 -1.10 -9.43
N PHE A 114 0.08 -2.42 -9.31
CA PHE A 114 1.25 -3.09 -8.74
C PHE A 114 2.52 -2.78 -9.54
N GLU A 115 2.46 -2.88 -10.86
CA GLU A 115 3.58 -2.58 -11.77
C GLU A 115 3.99 -1.10 -11.70
N THR A 116 3.01 -0.19 -11.70
CA THR A 116 3.26 1.25 -11.57
C THR A 116 3.98 1.58 -10.26
N VAL A 117 3.65 0.91 -9.15
CA VAL A 117 4.36 1.07 -7.87
C VAL A 117 5.82 0.61 -7.98
N GLN A 118 6.09 -0.52 -8.65
CA GLN A 118 7.48 -0.97 -8.84
C GLN A 118 8.28 0.03 -9.68
N ASN A 119 7.70 0.53 -10.77
CA ASN A 119 8.35 1.52 -11.63
C ASN A 119 8.66 2.81 -10.87
N THR A 120 7.71 3.27 -10.06
CA THR A 120 7.88 4.45 -9.19
C THR A 120 9.00 4.25 -8.17
N LYS A 121 9.08 3.07 -7.53
CA LYS A 121 10.17 2.74 -6.61
C LYS A 121 11.54 2.84 -7.30
N VAL A 122 11.67 2.26 -8.49
CA VAL A 122 12.90 2.28 -9.29
C VAL A 122 13.27 3.72 -9.69
N ALA A 123 12.29 4.51 -10.12
CA ALA A 123 12.50 5.91 -10.48
C ALA A 123 13.02 6.73 -9.29
N ILE A 124 12.39 6.61 -8.12
CA ILE A 124 12.83 7.32 -6.91
C ILE A 124 14.22 6.87 -6.47
N LYS A 125 14.53 5.56 -6.50
CA LYS A 125 15.89 5.05 -6.23
C LYS A 125 16.94 5.58 -7.21
N SER A 126 16.51 5.92 -8.42
CA SER A 126 17.34 6.53 -9.47
C SER A 126 17.36 8.06 -9.38
N ASN A 127 17.04 8.65 -8.22
CA ASN A 127 17.02 10.08 -7.93
C ASN A 127 15.95 10.90 -8.69
N ALA A 128 14.84 10.26 -9.13
CA ALA A 128 13.68 11.02 -9.60
C ALA A 128 13.08 11.86 -8.44
N ASN A 129 12.50 13.01 -8.77
CA ASN A 129 11.77 13.83 -7.79
C ASN A 129 10.62 13.02 -7.19
N SER A 130 10.65 12.76 -5.88
CA SER A 130 9.68 11.87 -5.23
C SER A 130 8.24 12.39 -5.33
N GLN A 131 8.01 13.70 -5.24
CA GLN A 131 6.67 14.25 -5.37
C GLN A 131 6.11 13.97 -6.77
N LEU A 132 6.85 14.34 -7.81
CA LEU A 132 6.42 14.14 -9.20
C LEU A 132 6.25 12.65 -9.54
N ALA A 133 7.15 11.80 -9.05
CA ALA A 133 7.05 10.35 -9.25
C ALA A 133 5.78 9.76 -8.62
N LEU A 134 5.42 10.20 -7.41
CA LEU A 134 4.19 9.76 -6.73
C LEU A 134 2.92 10.34 -7.39
N GLU A 135 2.97 11.58 -7.88
CA GLU A 135 1.86 12.19 -8.63
C GLU A 135 1.58 11.41 -9.91
N ASN A 136 2.62 11.10 -10.70
CA ASN A 136 2.48 10.28 -11.90
C ASN A 136 1.93 8.88 -11.57
N MET A 137 2.47 8.22 -10.54
CA MET A 137 1.98 6.92 -10.09
C MET A 137 0.47 6.92 -9.82
N LEU A 138 -0.03 7.95 -9.12
CA LEU A 138 -1.45 8.03 -8.75
C LEU A 138 -2.33 8.49 -9.92
N ILE A 139 -1.80 9.20 -10.91
CA ILE A 139 -2.48 9.46 -12.17
C ILE A 139 -2.66 8.15 -12.94
N ASP A 140 -1.61 7.33 -13.05
CA ASP A 140 -1.70 6.01 -13.69
C ASP A 140 -2.67 5.08 -12.95
N PHE A 141 -2.76 5.19 -11.62
CA PHE A 141 -3.79 4.50 -10.84
C PHE A 141 -5.19 4.95 -11.22
N CYS A 142 -5.41 6.25 -11.44
CA CYS A 142 -6.71 6.78 -11.87
C CYS A 142 -7.10 6.26 -13.27
N GLU A 143 -6.12 6.04 -14.15
CA GLU A 143 -6.35 5.46 -15.47
C GLU A 143 -6.73 3.98 -15.42
N ALA A 144 -6.11 3.22 -14.50
CA ALA A 144 -6.41 1.81 -14.29
C ALA A 144 -7.70 1.55 -13.46
N ALA A 145 -8.15 2.55 -12.69
CA ALA A 145 -9.16 2.45 -11.63
C ALA A 145 -10.60 2.19 -12.09
#